data_AF-A0A061NGI8-F1
#
_entry.id   AF-A0A061NGI8-F1
#
_cell.length_a   1.000
_cell.length_b   1.000
_cell.length_c   1.000
_cell.angle_alpha   90.00
_cell.angle_beta   90.00
_cell.angle_gamma   90.00
#
_symmetry.space_group_name_H-M   'P 1'
#
loop_
_entity.id
_entity.type
_entity.pdbx_description
1 polymer ?
#
loop_
_entity_poly.entity_id
_entity_poly.type
_entity_poly.pdbx_seq_one_letter_code
_entity_poly.pdbx_strand_id
1 'polypeptide(L)'
;MSGVLIGIIMLNIAARKGASETLKHPDDISVDQQTGVLDQNRREPSGQMTTSTVSIDPLALHIGMVGLSIFIGYWLLEGLMWVEETLWIEQMELITHVPLFPFAMIGGIIVQIFITRFDKNDIVDRPTISRIQNTALDLLIVSALGTLSLQVIGNNLMEFIILAVVGVALNVFMFLYLAPRMIPHYWFERGMGDFGQSMGVAATGIMLMKIVDPEQKTPAMKAFGYKQILFEPMVGGGLVTAAAMPIIIQFGAVPALIVATILMIGFWLLGVLYFGKNKQNETRS
;
A
#
# COMPACT_ATOMS: atom_id res chain seq x y z
N MET A 1 4.25 -12.15 6.46
CA MET A 1 5.37 -12.74 7.25
C MET A 1 6.66 -12.84 6.43
N SER A 2 6.66 -13.49 5.26
CA SER A 2 7.86 -13.59 4.40
C SER A 2 8.48 -12.24 4.03
N GLY A 3 7.66 -11.21 3.74
CA GLY A 3 8.15 -9.86 3.47
C GLY A 3 8.94 -9.23 4.63
N VAL A 4 8.48 -9.42 5.87
CA VAL A 4 9.20 -8.91 7.06
C VAL A 4 10.51 -9.67 7.26
N LEU A 5 10.47 -11.01 7.23
CA LEU A 5 11.66 -11.84 7.43
C LEU A 5 12.73 -11.57 6.37
N ILE A 6 12.35 -11.61 5.08
CA ILE A 6 13.27 -11.37 3.97
C ILE A 6 13.74 -9.90 3.99
N GLY A 7 12.85 -8.95 4.30
CA GLY A 7 13.20 -7.54 4.44
C GLY A 7 14.27 -7.30 5.51
N ILE A 8 14.13 -7.91 6.69
CA ILE A 8 15.11 -7.82 7.78
C ILE A 8 16.45 -8.46 7.36
N ILE A 9 16.42 -9.61 6.68
CA ILE A 9 17.64 -10.25 6.16
C ILE A 9 18.36 -9.31 5.18
N MET A 10 17.63 -8.71 4.23
CA MET A 10 18.21 -7.79 3.26
C MET A 10 18.74 -6.51 3.90
N LEU A 11 18.06 -6.00 4.92
CA LEU A 11 18.51 -4.86 5.72
C LEU A 11 19.84 -5.16 6.41
N ASN A 12 19.98 -6.32 7.04
CA ASN A 12 21.24 -6.72 7.68
C ASN A 12 22.37 -6.88 6.66
N ILE A 13 22.08 -7.45 5.48
CA ILE A 13 23.06 -7.56 4.39
C ILE A 13 23.46 -6.16 3.88
N ALA A 14 22.50 -5.25 3.72
CA ALA A 14 22.73 -3.89 3.22
C ALA A 14 23.53 -3.03 4.21
N ALA A 15 23.25 -3.15 5.51
CA ALA A 15 24.01 -2.51 6.58
C ALA A 15 25.50 -2.91 6.50
N ARG A 16 25.78 -4.21 6.32
CA ARG A 16 27.15 -4.74 6.23
C ARG A 16 27.87 -4.37 4.93
N LYS A 17 27.12 -4.16 3.84
CA LYS A 17 27.66 -3.85 2.51
C LYS A 17 27.68 -2.35 2.18
N GLY A 18 27.23 -1.49 3.10
CA GLY A 18 27.15 -0.04 2.89
C GLY A 18 26.15 0.37 1.80
N ALA A 19 25.10 -0.42 1.58
CA ALA A 19 24.09 -0.16 0.55
C ALA A 19 22.99 0.83 1.00
N SER A 20 22.87 1.05 2.32
CA SER A 20 22.01 2.10 2.90
C SER A 20 22.86 3.33 3.20
N GLU A 21 22.28 4.51 2.94
CA GLU A 21 22.89 5.80 3.24
C GLU A 21 22.66 6.22 4.70
N THR A 22 21.64 5.66 5.36
CA THR A 22 21.24 6.00 6.73
C THR A 22 21.66 4.95 7.76
N LEU A 23 21.66 3.67 7.41
CA LEU A 23 21.97 2.58 8.33
C LEU A 23 23.39 2.04 8.08
N LYS A 24 24.32 2.27 9.01
CA LYS A 24 25.74 1.90 8.86
C LYS A 24 26.10 0.62 9.60
N HIS A 25 25.41 0.27 10.68
CA HIS A 25 25.60 -0.98 11.40
C HIS A 25 24.25 -1.60 11.85
N PRO A 26 24.09 -2.94 11.86
CA PRO A 26 22.89 -3.59 12.40
C PRO A 26 22.56 -3.24 13.85
N ASP A 27 23.57 -2.84 14.63
CA ASP A 27 23.43 -2.43 16.03
C ASP A 27 22.89 -1.01 16.20
N ASP A 28 22.70 -0.26 15.10
CA ASP A 28 22.04 1.05 15.11
C ASP A 28 20.52 0.92 15.37
N ILE A 29 19.97 -0.30 15.35
CA ILE A 29 18.56 -0.60 15.65
C ILE A 29 18.36 -0.64 17.18
N SER A 30 17.47 0.20 17.71
CA SER A 30 17.29 0.33 19.16
C SER A 30 16.70 -0.93 19.82
N VAL A 31 16.99 -1.14 21.10
CA VAL A 31 16.47 -2.29 21.89
C VAL A 31 14.94 -2.35 21.89
N ASP A 32 14.28 -1.19 21.92
CA ASP A 32 12.82 -1.09 21.83
C ASP A 32 12.29 -1.61 20.49
N GLN A 33 12.99 -1.33 19.39
CA GLN A 33 12.64 -1.82 18.06
C GLN A 33 12.87 -3.33 17.92
N GLN A 34 13.86 -3.88 18.62
CA GLN A 34 14.15 -5.32 18.61
C GLN A 34 13.14 -6.12 19.44
N THR A 35 12.77 -5.60 20.62
CA THR A 35 11.86 -6.28 21.55
C THR A 35 10.39 -6.00 21.25
N GLY A 36 10.08 -4.90 20.57
CA GLY A 36 8.72 -4.41 20.35
C GLY A 36 8.04 -3.91 21.63
N VAL A 37 8.75 -3.86 22.76
CA VAL A 37 8.22 -3.43 24.06
C VAL A 37 8.81 -2.06 24.38
N LEU A 38 7.94 -1.06 24.47
CA LEU A 38 8.34 0.30 24.86
C LEU A 38 8.36 0.43 26.39
N ASP A 39 9.46 0.98 26.89
CA ASP A 39 9.58 1.48 28.25
C ASP A 39 8.42 2.43 28.59
N GLN A 40 7.92 2.36 29.83
CA GLN A 40 6.75 3.15 30.24
C GLN A 40 6.93 4.65 29.96
N ASN A 41 8.15 5.17 30.13
CA ASN A 41 8.49 6.57 29.92
C ASN A 41 8.62 6.97 28.43
N ARG A 42 8.62 5.99 27.52
CA ARG A 42 8.76 6.18 26.06
C ARG A 42 7.49 5.81 25.29
N ARG A 43 6.40 5.51 26.00
CA ARG A 43 5.11 5.19 25.40
C ARG A 43 4.43 6.46 24.93
N GLU A 44 4.21 6.56 23.63
CA GLU A 44 3.42 7.63 23.04
C GLU A 44 1.91 7.43 23.30
N PRO A 45 1.13 8.52 23.45
CA PRO A 45 -0.32 8.43 23.56
C PRO A 45 -0.94 7.66 22.39
N SER A 46 -1.95 6.87 22.71
CA SER A 46 -2.67 6.05 21.73
C SER A 46 -3.53 6.87 20.74
N GLY A 47 -3.78 8.13 21.08
CA GLY A 47 -4.63 9.09 20.37
C GLY A 47 -5.02 10.21 21.33
N GLN A 48 -5.59 11.29 20.80
CA GLN A 48 -6.07 12.43 21.59
C GLN A 48 -7.60 12.43 21.71
N MET A 49 -8.09 12.89 22.86
CA MET A 49 -9.53 13.15 23.07
C MET A 49 -9.87 14.51 22.45
N THR A 50 -10.17 14.51 21.15
CA THR A 50 -10.37 15.74 20.36
C THR A 50 -11.73 16.40 20.55
N THR A 51 -12.71 15.68 21.09
CA THR A 51 -14.04 16.19 21.42
C THR A 51 -14.44 15.84 22.86
N SER A 52 -15.35 16.63 23.41
CA SER A 52 -16.00 16.28 24.67
C SER A 52 -16.89 15.07 24.49
N THR A 53 -16.67 14.02 25.29
CA THR A 53 -17.48 12.80 25.30
C THR A 53 -18.95 13.04 25.69
N VAL A 54 -19.25 14.21 26.29
CA VAL A 54 -20.63 14.65 26.55
C VAL A 54 -21.35 15.03 25.25
N SER A 55 -20.62 15.50 24.24
CA SER A 55 -21.17 15.89 22.93
C SER A 55 -21.10 14.73 21.95
N ILE A 56 -19.90 14.21 21.71
CA ILE A 56 -19.66 13.05 20.86
C ILE A 56 -18.35 12.39 21.30
N ASP A 57 -18.39 11.07 21.44
CA ASP A 57 -17.17 10.31 21.70
C ASP A 57 -16.21 10.44 20.51
N PRO A 58 -14.92 10.76 20.73
CA PRO A 58 -13.96 10.90 19.64
C PRO A 58 -13.87 9.67 18.74
N LEU A 59 -13.90 8.45 19.29
CA LEU A 59 -13.86 7.24 18.46
C LEU A 59 -15.11 7.16 17.57
N ALA A 60 -16.28 7.46 18.13
CA ALA A 60 -17.53 7.50 17.35
C ALA A 60 -17.48 8.54 16.23
N LEU A 61 -16.92 9.73 16.49
CA LEU A 61 -16.71 10.77 15.49
C LEU A 61 -15.84 10.25 14.33
N HIS A 62 -14.70 9.63 14.62
CA HIS A 62 -13.79 9.10 13.60
C HIS A 62 -14.40 7.95 12.80
N ILE A 63 -15.11 7.02 13.45
CA ILE A 63 -15.88 5.97 12.76
C ILE A 63 -16.95 6.60 11.86
N GLY A 64 -17.63 7.64 12.33
CA GLY A 64 -18.60 8.40 11.55
C GLY A 64 -18.00 9.05 10.31
N MET A 65 -16.79 9.63 10.41
CA MET A 65 -16.07 10.18 9.25
C MET A 65 -15.72 9.11 8.21
N VAL A 66 -15.26 7.93 8.66
CA VAL A 66 -14.99 6.79 7.77
C VAL A 66 -16.28 6.30 7.11
N GLY A 67 -17.36 6.17 7.88
CA GLY A 67 -18.68 5.79 7.36
C GLY A 67 -19.22 6.80 6.34
N LEU A 68 -19.07 8.10 6.59
CA LEU A 68 -19.44 9.16 5.66
C LEU A 68 -18.62 9.08 4.36
N SER A 69 -17.33 8.77 4.46
CA SER A 69 -16.46 8.58 3.30
C SER A 69 -16.95 7.42 2.41
N ILE A 70 -17.31 6.29 3.03
CA ILE A 70 -17.88 5.13 2.32
C ILE A 70 -19.23 5.49 1.72
N PHE A 71 -20.09 6.19 2.45
CA PHE A 71 -21.41 6.61 1.99
C PHE A 71 -21.33 7.53 0.77
N ILE A 72 -20.42 8.52 0.77
CA ILE A 72 -20.17 9.37 -0.39
C ILE A 72 -19.68 8.53 -1.57
N GLY A 73 -18.74 7.60 -1.34
CA GLY A 73 -18.28 6.68 -2.38
C GLY A 73 -19.39 5.83 -2.97
N TYR A 74 -20.30 5.34 -2.14
CA TYR A 74 -21.46 4.57 -2.56
C TYR A 74 -22.37 5.40 -3.47
N TRP A 75 -22.69 6.63 -3.06
CA TRP A 75 -23.48 7.55 -3.87
C TRP A 75 -22.82 7.93 -5.19
N LEU A 76 -21.49 8.06 -5.22
CA LEU A 76 -20.74 8.31 -6.45
C LEU A 76 -20.85 7.13 -7.43
N LEU A 77 -20.71 5.89 -6.93
CA LEU A 77 -20.84 4.69 -7.74
C LEU A 77 -22.27 4.53 -8.28
N GLU A 78 -23.28 4.64 -7.41
CA GLU A 78 -24.69 4.57 -7.79
C GLU A 78 -25.07 5.67 -8.79
N GLY A 79 -24.59 6.90 -8.58
CA GLY A 79 -24.80 7.99 -9.52
C GLY A 79 -24.19 7.72 -10.90
N LEU A 80 -23.02 7.09 -10.96
CA LEU A 80 -22.39 6.70 -12.22
C LEU A 80 -23.16 5.59 -12.93
N MET A 81 -23.59 4.57 -12.20
CA MET A 81 -24.42 3.48 -12.74
C MET A 81 -25.75 4.03 -13.30
N TRP A 82 -26.39 4.96 -12.59
CA TRP A 82 -27.61 5.61 -13.06
C TRP A 82 -27.40 6.42 -14.35
N VAL A 83 -26.27 7.12 -14.47
CA VAL A 83 -25.91 7.86 -15.69
C VAL A 83 -25.66 6.90 -16.87
N GLU A 84 -24.96 5.78 -16.63
CA GLU A 84 -24.69 4.75 -17.65
C GLU A 84 -26.01 4.14 -18.19
N GLU A 85 -26.94 3.80 -17.28
CA GLU A 85 -28.27 3.28 -17.65
C GLU A 85 -29.08 4.30 -18.46
N THR A 86 -29.05 5.58 -18.04
CA THR A 86 -29.80 6.66 -18.71
C THR A 86 -29.24 6.98 -20.10
N LEU A 87 -27.94 6.78 -20.32
CA LEU A 87 -27.28 7.09 -21.60
C LEU A 87 -27.32 5.95 -22.63
N TRP A 88 -28.02 4.84 -22.35
CA TRP A 88 -28.14 3.68 -23.26
C TRP A 88 -26.80 3.19 -23.83
N ILE A 89 -25.75 3.16 -23.00
CA ILE A 89 -24.47 2.53 -23.37
C ILE A 89 -24.62 1.02 -23.21
N GLU A 90 -25.57 0.40 -23.92
CA GLU A 90 -25.93 -1.03 -23.80
C GLU A 90 -24.76 -1.98 -24.12
N GLN A 91 -23.67 -1.48 -24.71
CA GLN A 91 -22.55 -2.32 -25.16
C GLN A 91 -21.37 -2.36 -24.17
N MET A 92 -21.43 -1.65 -23.04
CA MET A 92 -20.33 -1.56 -22.09
C MET A 92 -20.87 -1.58 -20.65
N GLU A 93 -21.14 -2.74 -20.06
CA GLU A 93 -21.37 -2.90 -18.60
C GLU A 93 -20.04 -2.73 -17.83
N LEU A 94 -19.34 -1.60 -18.05
CA LEU A 94 -18.02 -1.39 -17.50
C LEU A 94 -18.09 -0.94 -16.04
N ILE A 95 -19.14 -0.21 -15.64
CA ILE A 95 -19.23 0.38 -14.28
C ILE A 95 -19.85 -0.61 -13.28
N THR A 96 -20.77 -1.48 -13.69
CA THR A 96 -21.42 -2.48 -12.82
C THR A 96 -20.43 -3.40 -12.11
N HIS A 97 -19.26 -3.64 -12.71
CA HIS A 97 -18.22 -4.50 -12.15
C HIS A 97 -17.16 -3.73 -11.36
N VAL A 98 -17.26 -2.40 -11.26
CA VAL A 98 -16.29 -1.60 -10.52
C VAL A 98 -16.57 -1.73 -9.01
N PRO A 99 -15.55 -2.03 -8.18
CA PRO A 99 -15.74 -2.12 -6.74
C PRO A 99 -16.13 -0.77 -6.13
N LEU A 100 -16.80 -0.83 -4.99
CA LEU A 100 -17.06 0.36 -4.16
C LEU A 100 -15.77 1.00 -3.60
N PHE A 101 -14.71 0.22 -3.37
CA PHE A 101 -13.51 0.67 -2.66
C PHE A 101 -12.83 1.93 -3.26
N PRO A 102 -12.54 2.03 -4.58
CA PRO A 102 -11.96 3.23 -5.16
C PRO A 102 -12.84 4.47 -4.99
N PHE A 103 -14.17 4.32 -5.04
CA PHE A 103 -15.10 5.42 -4.81
C PHE A 103 -15.15 5.83 -3.34
N ALA A 104 -15.09 4.88 -2.41
CA ALA A 104 -14.97 5.17 -0.98
C ALA A 104 -13.68 5.95 -0.67
N MET A 105 -12.58 5.68 -1.38
CA MET A 105 -11.36 6.49 -1.30
C MET A 105 -11.58 7.92 -1.79
N ILE A 106 -12.27 8.13 -2.91
CA ILE A 106 -12.65 9.47 -3.39
C ILE A 106 -13.52 10.17 -2.34
N GLY A 107 -14.48 9.47 -1.75
CA GLY A 107 -15.28 9.96 -0.62
C GLY A 107 -14.41 10.40 0.56
N GLY A 108 -13.37 9.63 0.89
CA GLY A 108 -12.39 10.01 1.93
C GLY A 108 -11.60 11.27 1.59
N ILE A 109 -11.20 11.45 0.32
CA ILE A 109 -10.55 12.68 -0.15
C ILE A 109 -11.51 13.87 -0.02
N ILE A 110 -12.77 13.71 -0.41
CA ILE A 110 -13.80 14.75 -0.27
C ILE A 110 -13.94 15.15 1.21
N VAL A 111 -14.15 14.17 2.11
CA VAL A 111 -14.24 14.41 3.55
C VAL A 111 -12.99 15.12 4.07
N GLN A 112 -11.79 14.69 3.67
CA GLN A 112 -10.53 15.33 4.04
C GLN A 112 -10.44 16.79 3.56
N ILE A 113 -10.90 17.10 2.35
CA ILE A 113 -10.93 18.48 1.82
C ILE A 113 -11.87 19.35 2.67
N PHE A 114 -13.04 18.84 3.03
CA PHE A 114 -13.98 19.55 3.90
C PHE A 114 -13.37 19.81 5.28
N ILE A 115 -12.79 18.79 5.90
CA ILE A 115 -12.11 18.93 7.20
C ILE A 115 -11.01 19.99 7.12
N THR A 116 -10.11 19.88 6.14
CA THR A 116 -8.99 20.82 5.98
C THR A 116 -9.47 22.27 5.78
N ARG A 117 -10.67 22.47 5.23
CA ARG A 117 -11.23 23.80 4.97
C ARG A 117 -12.04 24.37 6.13
N PHE A 118 -12.74 23.51 6.87
CA PHE A 118 -13.75 23.94 7.85
C PHE A 118 -13.39 23.61 9.31
N ASP A 119 -12.56 22.60 9.54
CA ASP A 119 -12.07 22.27 10.86
C ASP A 119 -10.93 23.20 11.26
N LYS A 120 -11.17 24.01 12.30
CA LYS A 120 -10.17 24.93 12.87
C LYS A 120 -9.61 24.43 14.19
N ASN A 121 -10.15 23.34 14.72
CA ASN A 121 -9.84 22.83 16.05
C ASN A 121 -9.09 21.48 15.99
N ASP A 122 -8.67 21.05 14.80
CA ASP A 122 -7.98 19.78 14.55
C ASP A 122 -8.67 18.60 15.25
N ILE A 123 -9.98 18.47 15.03
CA ILE A 123 -10.79 17.43 15.68
C ILE A 123 -10.46 16.02 15.22
N VAL A 124 -9.66 15.89 14.15
CA VAL A 124 -9.23 14.61 13.58
C VAL A 124 -7.89 14.16 14.16
N ASP A 125 -7.94 13.12 14.97
CA ASP A 125 -6.80 12.42 15.54
C ASP A 125 -6.30 11.30 14.60
N ARG A 126 -5.13 11.54 13.98
CA ARG A 126 -4.49 10.57 13.06
C ARG A 126 -4.18 9.20 13.70
N PRO A 127 -3.67 9.11 14.95
CA PRO A 127 -3.52 7.83 15.64
C PRO A 127 -4.82 7.03 15.73
N THR A 128 -5.94 7.69 16.06
CA THR A 128 -7.27 7.05 16.12
C THR A 128 -7.71 6.53 14.76
N ILE A 129 -7.58 7.33 13.69
CA ILE A 129 -7.86 6.86 12.30
C ILE A 129 -6.99 5.65 11.94
N SER A 130 -5.69 5.69 12.26
CA SER A 130 -4.76 4.59 11.97
C SER A 130 -5.15 3.29 12.69
N ARG A 131 -5.71 3.40 13.91
CA ARG A 131 -6.20 2.25 14.66
C ARG A 131 -7.48 1.68 14.09
N ILE A 132 -8.43 2.53 13.71
CA ILE A 132 -9.64 2.10 13.00
C ILE A 132 -9.25 1.35 11.73
N GLN A 133 -8.29 1.88 10.96
CA GLN A 133 -7.74 1.22 9.77
C GLN A 133 -7.13 -0.14 10.11
N ASN A 134 -6.26 -0.22 11.12
CA ASN A 134 -5.62 -1.50 11.50
C ASN A 134 -6.66 -2.54 11.94
N THR A 135 -7.64 -2.16 12.75
CA THR A 135 -8.74 -3.04 13.14
C THR A 135 -9.56 -3.51 11.94
N ALA A 136 -9.87 -2.61 11.00
CA ALA A 136 -10.58 -2.95 9.77
C ALA A 136 -9.77 -3.92 8.89
N LEU A 137 -8.45 -3.74 8.80
CA LEU A 137 -7.55 -4.67 8.11
C LEU A 137 -7.54 -6.06 8.76
N ASP A 138 -7.49 -6.14 10.09
CA ASP A 138 -7.54 -7.42 10.80
C ASP A 138 -8.87 -8.14 10.54
N LEU A 139 -9.99 -7.42 10.59
CA LEU A 139 -11.32 -7.98 10.25
C LEU A 139 -11.40 -8.43 8.80
N LEU A 140 -10.82 -7.68 7.87
CA LEU A 140 -10.72 -8.07 6.46
C LEU A 140 -9.92 -9.37 6.30
N ILE A 141 -8.77 -9.48 6.97
CA ILE A 141 -7.92 -10.69 6.95
C ILE A 141 -8.69 -11.89 7.50
N VAL A 142 -9.32 -11.75 8.67
CA VAL A 142 -10.13 -12.82 9.28
C VAL A 142 -11.28 -13.23 8.36
N SER A 143 -11.96 -12.27 7.74
CA SER A 143 -13.06 -12.55 6.82
C SER A 143 -12.57 -13.26 5.56
N ALA A 144 -11.44 -12.83 4.98
CA ALA A 144 -10.82 -13.47 3.82
C ALA A 144 -10.37 -14.89 4.14
N LEU A 145 -9.74 -15.12 5.30
CA LEU A 145 -9.35 -16.46 5.74
C LEU A 145 -10.58 -17.35 5.98
N GLY A 146 -11.66 -16.79 6.53
CA GLY A 146 -12.91 -17.50 6.78
C GLY A 146 -13.67 -17.90 5.51
N THR A 147 -13.53 -17.15 4.41
CA THR A 147 -14.20 -17.45 3.13
C THR A 147 -13.38 -18.34 2.20
N LEU A 148 -12.10 -18.59 2.51
CA LEU A 148 -11.25 -19.49 1.73
C LEU A 148 -11.69 -20.95 1.86
N SER A 149 -11.94 -21.60 0.71
CA SER A 149 -12.25 -23.02 0.68
C SER A 149 -11.00 -23.87 0.88
N LEU A 150 -10.94 -24.60 2.00
CA LEU A 150 -9.87 -25.57 2.28
C LEU A 150 -9.79 -26.67 1.21
N GLN A 151 -10.91 -27.02 0.57
CA GLN A 151 -10.93 -27.99 -0.52
C GLN A 151 -10.25 -27.45 -1.79
N VAL A 152 -10.47 -26.18 -2.12
CA VAL A 152 -9.79 -25.53 -3.25
C VAL A 152 -8.28 -25.47 -2.99
N ILE A 153 -7.86 -25.16 -1.77
CA ILE A 153 -6.45 -25.15 -1.38
C ILE A 153 -5.86 -26.57 -1.48
N GLY A 154 -6.52 -27.57 -0.91
CA GLY A 154 -6.04 -28.96 -0.95
C GLY A 154 -5.87 -29.50 -2.36
N ASN A 155 -6.80 -29.15 -3.26
CA ASN A 155 -6.76 -29.59 -4.65
C ASN A 155 -5.73 -28.82 -5.51
N ASN A 156 -5.31 -27.62 -5.09
CA ASN A 156 -4.42 -26.75 -5.85
C ASN A 156 -3.16 -26.32 -5.06
N LEU A 157 -2.75 -27.13 -4.08
CA LEU A 157 -1.70 -26.75 -3.14
C LEU A 157 -0.36 -26.49 -3.86
N MET A 158 -0.07 -27.28 -4.89
CA MET A 158 1.14 -27.14 -5.69
C MET A 158 1.15 -25.80 -6.43
N GLU A 159 0.03 -25.43 -7.05
CA GLU A 159 -0.17 -24.17 -7.76
C GLU A 159 0.01 -22.98 -6.82
N PHE A 160 -0.57 -23.04 -5.61
CA PHE A 160 -0.38 -22.01 -4.59
C PHE A 160 1.08 -21.87 -4.16
N ILE A 161 1.79 -22.99 -3.94
CA ILE A 161 3.22 -22.96 -3.57
C ILE A 161 4.05 -22.36 -4.70
N ILE A 162 3.80 -22.77 -5.95
CA ILE A 162 4.52 -22.23 -7.11
C ILE A 162 4.29 -20.72 -7.21
N LEU A 163 3.04 -20.25 -7.13
CA LEU A 163 2.73 -18.83 -7.17
C LEU A 163 3.38 -18.05 -6.03
N ALA A 164 3.37 -18.60 -4.81
CA ALA A 164 4.01 -17.97 -3.66
C ALA A 164 5.53 -17.87 -3.83
N VAL A 165 6.19 -18.97 -4.23
CA VAL A 165 7.66 -19.01 -4.41
C VAL A 165 8.08 -18.11 -5.56
N VAL A 166 7.40 -18.17 -6.71
CA VAL A 166 7.69 -17.32 -7.87
C VAL A 166 7.45 -15.86 -7.53
N GLY A 167 6.34 -15.53 -6.85
CA GLY A 167 6.04 -14.16 -6.42
C GLY A 167 7.09 -13.60 -5.47
N VAL A 168 7.53 -14.39 -4.47
CA VAL A 168 8.62 -14.03 -3.55
C VAL A 168 9.93 -13.83 -4.31
N ALA A 169 10.30 -14.78 -5.17
CA ALA A 169 11.54 -14.74 -5.93
C ALA A 169 11.58 -13.52 -6.87
N LEU A 170 10.47 -13.22 -7.55
CA LEU A 170 10.34 -12.08 -8.44
C LEU A 170 10.48 -10.75 -7.67
N ASN A 171 9.84 -10.63 -6.51
CA ASN A 171 9.96 -9.45 -5.65
C ASN A 171 11.40 -9.23 -5.16
N VAL A 172 12.05 -10.30 -4.70
CA VAL A 172 13.46 -10.25 -4.27
C VAL A 172 14.36 -9.87 -5.45
N PHE A 173 14.13 -10.45 -6.63
CA PHE A 173 14.87 -10.11 -7.84
C PHE A 173 14.68 -8.64 -8.23
N MET A 174 13.44 -8.15 -8.29
CA MET A 174 13.13 -6.76 -8.61
C MET A 174 13.79 -5.81 -7.60
N PHE A 175 13.76 -6.13 -6.32
CA PHE A 175 14.40 -5.30 -5.31
C PHE A 175 15.93 -5.29 -5.44
N LEU A 176 16.59 -6.45 -5.50
CA LEU A 176 18.05 -6.53 -5.50
C LEU A 176 18.69 -6.13 -6.84
N TYR A 177 18.04 -6.45 -7.95
CA TYR A 177 18.58 -6.19 -9.28
C TYR A 177 18.06 -4.89 -9.88
N LEU A 178 16.75 -4.63 -9.77
CA LEU A 178 16.11 -3.58 -10.53
C LEU A 178 16.06 -2.23 -9.80
N ALA A 179 15.74 -2.23 -8.51
CA ALA A 179 15.72 -1.01 -7.69
C ALA A 179 17.02 -0.17 -7.79
N PRO A 180 18.25 -0.74 -7.65
CA PRO A 180 19.48 0.07 -7.73
C PRO A 180 19.76 0.64 -9.14
N ARG A 181 19.11 0.10 -10.18
CA ARG A 181 19.23 0.55 -11.58
C ARG A 181 18.17 1.57 -11.98
N MET A 182 16.97 1.48 -11.39
CA MET A 182 15.86 2.41 -11.68
C MET A 182 15.86 3.64 -10.79
N ILE A 183 16.27 3.49 -9.52
CA ILE A 183 16.16 4.55 -8.52
C ILE A 183 17.52 5.26 -8.38
N PRO A 184 17.61 6.57 -8.73
CA PRO A 184 18.88 7.29 -8.71
C PRO A 184 19.45 7.52 -7.30
N HIS A 185 18.58 7.84 -6.34
CA HIS A 185 18.98 8.28 -4.99
C HIS A 185 18.22 7.50 -3.93
N TYR A 186 18.90 7.17 -2.83
CA TYR A 186 18.30 6.45 -1.69
C TYR A 186 17.55 5.20 -2.15
N TRP A 187 18.14 4.45 -3.09
CA TRP A 187 17.47 3.34 -3.78
C TRP A 187 17.07 2.24 -2.79
N PHE A 188 17.87 2.06 -1.74
CA PHE A 188 17.61 1.07 -0.71
C PHE A 188 16.48 1.53 0.21
N GLU A 189 16.53 2.77 0.73
CA GLU A 189 15.49 3.35 1.59
C GLU A 189 14.14 3.41 0.88
N ARG A 190 14.13 3.85 -0.38
CA ARG A 190 12.93 3.88 -1.22
C ARG A 190 12.45 2.49 -1.59
N GLY A 191 13.36 1.63 -2.04
CA GLY A 191 13.04 0.28 -2.49
C GLY A 191 12.52 -0.61 -1.36
N MET A 192 12.94 -0.40 -0.11
CA MET A 192 12.48 -1.19 1.03
C MET A 192 11.00 -0.95 1.33
N GLY A 193 10.51 0.27 1.09
CA GLY A 193 9.08 0.58 1.15
C GLY A 193 8.29 -0.21 0.12
N ASP A 194 8.74 -0.16 -1.13
CA ASP A 194 8.10 -0.88 -2.24
C ASP A 194 8.17 -2.39 -2.04
N PHE A 195 9.32 -2.93 -1.63
CA PHE A 195 9.49 -4.35 -1.34
C PHE A 195 8.54 -4.82 -0.23
N GLY A 196 8.46 -4.09 0.88
CA GLY A 196 7.57 -4.43 1.98
C GLY A 196 6.10 -4.38 1.60
N GLN A 197 5.71 -3.39 0.78
CA GLN A 197 4.35 -3.28 0.25
C GLN A 197 4.02 -4.43 -0.70
N SER A 198 4.89 -4.74 -1.66
CA SER A 198 4.65 -5.80 -2.65
C SER A 198 4.63 -7.20 -2.05
N MET A 199 5.27 -7.40 -0.89
CA MET A 199 5.29 -8.66 -0.15
C MET A 199 4.20 -8.76 0.93
N GLY A 200 3.35 -7.73 1.08
CA GLY A 200 2.36 -7.63 2.13
C GLY A 200 1.43 -6.45 1.93
N VAL A 201 1.51 -5.48 2.83
CA VAL A 201 0.68 -4.26 2.81
C VAL A 201 1.57 -3.03 2.97
N ALA A 202 1.05 -1.85 2.63
CA ALA A 202 1.77 -0.58 2.78
C ALA A 202 2.38 -0.39 4.19
N ALA A 203 1.68 -0.83 5.25
CA ALA A 203 2.19 -0.79 6.61
C ALA A 203 3.49 -1.59 6.82
N THR A 204 3.66 -2.71 6.11
CA THR A 204 4.91 -3.49 6.14
C THR A 204 6.04 -2.73 5.46
N GLY A 205 5.75 -2.06 4.32
CA GLY A 205 6.70 -1.15 3.66
C GLY A 205 7.14 -0.02 4.58
N ILE A 206 6.18 0.69 5.18
CA ILE A 206 6.44 1.81 6.11
C ILE A 206 7.25 1.33 7.32
N MET A 207 6.94 0.16 7.88
CA MET A 207 7.71 -0.43 8.97
C MET A 207 9.18 -0.65 8.57
N LEU A 208 9.44 -1.29 7.44
CA LEU A 208 10.79 -1.52 6.95
C LEU A 208 11.54 -0.21 6.68
N MET A 209 10.87 0.78 6.09
CA MET A 209 11.45 2.11 5.89
C MET A 209 11.80 2.81 7.20
N LYS A 210 10.98 2.66 8.25
CA LYS A 210 11.28 3.21 9.58
C LYS A 210 12.46 2.50 10.26
N ILE A 211 12.76 1.25 9.90
CA ILE A 211 13.95 0.57 10.41
C ILE A 211 15.19 1.08 9.67
N VAL A 212 15.11 1.29 8.35
CA VAL A 212 16.25 1.77 7.55
C VAL A 212 16.52 3.27 7.78
N ASP A 213 15.48 4.10 7.85
CA ASP A 213 15.55 5.55 8.01
C ASP A 213 14.61 6.03 9.15
N PRO A 214 14.94 5.73 10.41
CA PRO A 214 14.08 6.03 11.57
C PRO A 214 13.85 7.52 11.80
N GLU A 215 14.88 8.33 11.55
CA GLU A 215 14.84 9.79 11.70
C GLU A 215 14.27 10.51 10.46
N GLN A 216 13.85 9.76 9.43
CA GLN A 216 13.32 10.30 8.17
C GLN A 216 14.25 11.32 7.50
N LYS A 217 15.56 11.05 7.52
CA LYS A 217 16.60 11.90 6.93
C LYS A 217 16.49 11.94 5.41
N THR A 218 15.93 10.90 4.80
CA THR A 218 15.79 10.78 3.35
C THR A 218 14.39 11.19 2.87
N PRO A 219 14.24 11.58 1.59
CA PRO A 219 12.92 11.85 1.01
C PRO A 219 12.07 10.58 0.80
N ALA A 220 12.54 9.40 1.20
CA ALA A 220 11.89 8.13 0.89
C ALA A 220 10.46 8.04 1.43
N MET A 221 10.24 8.35 2.71
CA MET A 221 8.92 8.27 3.35
C MET A 221 7.89 9.20 2.69
N LYS A 222 8.30 10.43 2.37
CA LYS A 222 7.45 11.41 1.68
C LYS A 222 7.10 10.93 0.27
N ALA A 223 8.11 10.49 -0.50
CA ALA A 223 7.92 10.00 -1.86
C ALA A 223 6.99 8.77 -1.90
N PHE A 224 7.15 7.85 -0.95
CA PHE A 224 6.27 6.70 -0.79
C PHE A 224 4.82 7.13 -0.58
N GLY A 225 4.56 8.02 0.39
CA GLY A 225 3.22 8.52 0.67
C GLY A 225 2.54 9.19 -0.53
N TYR A 226 3.25 10.02 -1.28
CA TYR A 226 2.69 10.65 -2.50
C TYR A 226 2.33 9.62 -3.57
N LYS A 227 3.15 8.58 -3.75
CA LYS A 227 2.86 7.49 -4.70
C LYS A 227 1.58 6.75 -4.32
N GLN A 228 1.34 6.50 -3.04
CA GLN A 228 0.19 5.71 -2.58
C GLN A 228 -1.16 6.30 -2.99
N ILE A 229 -1.27 7.63 -3.07
CA ILE A 229 -2.50 8.33 -3.44
C ILE A 229 -3.01 7.86 -4.82
N LEU A 230 -2.09 7.65 -5.77
CA LEU A 230 -2.42 7.17 -7.11
C LEU A 230 -2.35 5.64 -7.21
N PHE A 231 -1.42 5.01 -6.48
CA PHE A 231 -1.14 3.59 -6.59
C PHE A 231 -2.25 2.72 -5.99
N GLU A 232 -2.69 3.01 -4.76
CA GLU A 232 -3.65 2.16 -4.04
C GLU A 232 -5.01 2.04 -4.75
N PRO A 233 -5.68 3.13 -5.19
CA PRO A 233 -6.98 3.02 -5.87
C PRO A 233 -6.88 2.44 -7.29
N MET A 234 -5.68 2.35 -7.88
CA MET A 234 -5.48 1.76 -9.19
C MET A 234 -5.10 0.29 -9.10
N VAL A 235 -4.06 -0.06 -8.34
CA VAL A 235 -3.40 -1.37 -8.37
C VAL A 235 -3.24 -2.03 -7.00
N GLY A 236 -3.46 -1.31 -5.90
CA GLY A 236 -3.38 -1.83 -4.52
C GLY A 236 -4.63 -2.60 -4.06
N GLY A 237 -5.39 -3.19 -5.00
CA GLY A 237 -6.74 -3.72 -4.74
C GLY A 237 -7.86 -2.87 -5.34
N GLY A 238 -7.50 -1.79 -6.05
CA GLY A 238 -8.41 -0.92 -6.75
C GLY A 238 -8.82 -1.40 -8.15
N LEU A 239 -9.01 -0.46 -9.08
CA LEU A 239 -9.64 -0.70 -10.39
C LEU A 239 -9.01 -1.84 -11.19
N VAL A 240 -7.68 -1.87 -11.32
CA VAL A 240 -6.97 -2.86 -12.14
C VAL A 240 -7.06 -4.25 -11.52
N THR A 241 -6.88 -4.34 -10.21
CA THR A 241 -6.94 -5.62 -9.48
C THR A 241 -8.35 -6.21 -9.53
N ALA A 242 -9.37 -5.37 -9.38
CA ALA A 242 -10.76 -5.81 -9.46
C ALA A 242 -11.18 -6.21 -10.87
N ALA A 243 -10.75 -5.44 -11.88
CA ALA A 243 -11.02 -5.74 -13.28
C ALA A 243 -10.28 -6.99 -13.78
N ALA A 244 -9.23 -7.44 -13.08
CA ALA A 244 -8.43 -8.60 -13.50
C ALA A 244 -9.29 -9.87 -13.69
N MET A 245 -10.21 -10.16 -12.76
CA MET A 245 -11.08 -11.34 -12.85
C MET A 245 -12.05 -11.26 -14.05
N PRO A 246 -12.86 -10.20 -14.23
CA PRO A 246 -13.67 -10.02 -15.43
C PRO A 246 -12.87 -10.12 -16.73
N ILE A 247 -11.69 -9.48 -16.79
CA ILE A 247 -10.82 -9.52 -17.98
C ILE A 247 -10.36 -10.96 -18.27
N ILE A 248 -9.97 -11.72 -17.25
CA ILE A 248 -9.54 -13.11 -17.40
C ILE A 248 -10.70 -13.99 -17.85
N ILE A 249 -11.91 -13.79 -17.32
CA ILE A 249 -13.10 -14.55 -17.71
C ILE A 249 -13.49 -14.25 -19.16
N GLN A 250 -13.42 -12.98 -19.58
CA GLN A 250 -13.87 -12.54 -20.90
C GLN A 250 -12.85 -12.81 -22.01
N PHE A 251 -11.56 -12.55 -21.76
CA PHE A 251 -10.49 -12.63 -22.76
C PHE A 251 -9.55 -13.82 -22.56
N GLY A 252 -9.65 -14.53 -21.44
CA GLY A 252 -8.79 -15.65 -21.08
C GLY A 252 -7.53 -15.22 -20.30
N ALA A 253 -6.94 -16.18 -19.59
CA ALA A 253 -5.78 -15.94 -18.74
C ALA A 253 -4.50 -15.60 -19.54
N VAL A 254 -4.33 -16.18 -20.75
CA VAL A 254 -3.11 -15.98 -21.55
C VAL A 254 -3.01 -14.54 -22.09
N PRO A 255 -4.05 -13.96 -22.72
CA PRO A 255 -3.99 -12.55 -23.13
C PRO A 255 -3.81 -11.59 -21.96
N ALA A 256 -4.48 -11.83 -20.83
CA ALA A 256 -4.31 -11.03 -19.62
C ALA A 256 -2.85 -11.05 -19.12
N LEU A 257 -2.21 -12.23 -19.11
CA LEU A 257 -0.81 -12.39 -18.74
C LEU A 257 0.12 -11.66 -19.72
N ILE A 258 -0.14 -11.74 -21.02
CA ILE A 258 0.66 -11.04 -22.04
C ILE A 258 0.59 -9.53 -21.82
N VAL A 259 -0.61 -8.98 -21.63
CA VAL A 259 -0.81 -7.54 -21.39
C VAL A 259 -0.09 -7.11 -20.10
N ALA A 260 -0.27 -7.84 -19.01
CA ALA A 260 0.42 -7.56 -17.74
C ALA A 260 1.94 -7.61 -17.89
N THR A 261 2.46 -8.58 -18.64
CA THR A 261 3.90 -8.72 -18.90
C THR A 261 4.44 -7.57 -19.75
N ILE A 262 3.72 -7.17 -20.80
CA ILE A 262 4.09 -6.01 -21.64
C ILE A 262 4.11 -4.73 -20.82
N LEU A 263 3.09 -4.50 -19.98
CA LEU A 263 3.05 -3.33 -19.10
C LEU A 263 4.22 -3.34 -18.10
N MET A 264 4.48 -4.49 -17.47
CA MET A 264 5.62 -4.65 -16.56
C MET A 264 6.96 -4.34 -17.25
N ILE A 265 7.19 -4.92 -18.44
CA ILE A 265 8.42 -4.66 -19.22
C ILE A 265 8.48 -3.19 -19.66
N GLY A 266 7.36 -2.59 -20.05
CA GLY A 266 7.27 -1.18 -20.43
C GLY A 266 7.68 -0.25 -19.29
N PHE A 267 7.11 -0.43 -18.10
CA PHE A 267 7.50 0.33 -16.91
C PHE A 267 8.93 0.06 -16.47
N TRP A 268 9.40 -1.17 -16.62
CA TRP A 268 10.78 -1.53 -16.36
C TRP A 268 11.74 -0.77 -17.31
N LEU A 269 11.51 -0.83 -18.62
CA LEU A 269 12.34 -0.14 -19.62
C LEU A 269 12.32 1.37 -19.40
N LEU A 270 11.15 1.95 -19.12
CA LEU A 270 11.01 3.36 -18.78
C LEU A 270 11.85 3.69 -17.53
N GLY A 271 11.76 2.87 -16.49
CA GLY A 271 12.57 2.97 -15.28
C GLY A 271 14.06 3.04 -15.54
N VAL A 272 14.58 2.06 -16.27
CA VAL A 272 16.03 1.91 -16.48
C VAL A 272 16.56 2.91 -17.51
N LEU A 273 15.84 3.13 -18.60
CA LEU A 273 16.31 3.97 -19.71
C LEU A 273 16.12 5.46 -19.46
N TYR A 274 15.11 5.87 -18.70
CA TYR A 274 14.85 7.27 -18.40
C TYR A 274 15.45 7.65 -17.05
N PHE A 275 14.99 7.06 -15.96
CA PHE A 275 15.43 7.42 -14.61
C PHE A 275 16.84 6.90 -14.29
N GLY A 276 17.16 5.67 -14.73
CA GLY A 276 18.50 5.09 -14.55
C GLY A 276 19.61 5.88 -15.25
N LYS A 277 19.31 6.58 -16.36
CA LYS A 277 20.29 7.44 -17.05
C LYS A 277 20.54 8.77 -16.33
N ASN A 278 19.54 9.35 -15.67
CA ASN A 278 19.74 10.57 -14.88
C ASN A 278 20.78 10.39 -13.78
N LYS A 279 20.85 9.19 -13.17
CA LYS A 279 21.88 8.81 -12.19
C LYS A 279 23.31 8.95 -12.73
N GLN A 280 23.53 8.61 -14.02
CA GLN A 280 24.86 8.67 -14.65
C GLN A 280 25.26 10.09 -15.08
N ASN A 281 24.28 10.95 -15.36
CA ASN A 281 24.56 12.33 -15.77
C ASN A 281 24.96 13.21 -14.57
N GLU A 282 24.36 12.99 -13.40
CA GLU A 282 24.70 13.73 -12.17
C GLU A 282 26.01 13.29 -11.51
N THR A 283 26.48 12.07 -11.75
CA THR A 283 27.82 11.61 -11.30
C THR A 283 28.96 12.07 -12.21
N ARG A 284 28.65 12.65 -13.38
CA ARG A 284 29.62 13.15 -14.37
C ARG A 284 29.77 14.68 -14.39
N SER A 285 28.97 15.40 -13.60
CA SER A 285 29.06 16.85 -13.36
C SER A 285 29.72 17.14 -12.03
#